data_AF-M3IF20-F1
#
_entry.id   AF-M3IF20-F1
#
_cell.length_a   1.000
_cell.length_b   1.000
_cell.length_c   1.000
_cell.angle_alpha   90.00
_cell.angle_beta   90.00
_cell.angle_gamma   90.00
#
_symmetry.space_group_name_H-M   'P 1'
#
loop_
_entity.id
_entity.type
_entity.pdbx_description
1 polymer ?
#
loop_
_entity_poly.entity_id
_entity_poly.type
_entity_poly.pdbx_seq_one_letter_code
_entity_poly.pdbx_strand_id
1 'polypeptide(L)'
;MNFLINQVVVILFILFSISCFAGIRKELNYSSDTIAFYSFENGPDLPTWLDQSATYINNKKRSHFKTAIAEALNQMGNRNDSLVNGSVLRIFSKELSEEIAERSYQNFESSPNQTYQLWILKKEDYINPGRRIRRTVFLLYPTIDSIHFIFLELNQFIDFQTIYTFQDWSNYSLSESNIKPYLEVFIPDSAIGMLSYYKDLTGESKKFHIVYKTLVSISEQDKIKEVGASSKEIEKRLIELKRLFDKKLISEEEFRKKREEILRSL
;
A
#
# COMPACT_ATOMS: atom_id res chain seq x y z
N MET A 1 0.24 50.31 33.48
CA MET A 1 -0.33 49.97 32.16
C MET A 1 0.65 49.23 31.26
N ASN A 2 1.89 49.69 31.09
CA ASN A 2 2.90 49.02 30.23
C ASN A 2 3.27 47.59 30.63
N PHE A 3 3.25 47.25 31.93
CA PHE A 3 3.59 45.90 32.40
C PHE A 3 2.54 44.84 31.99
N LEU A 4 1.26 45.20 32.06
CA LEU A 4 0.16 44.32 31.65
C LEU A 4 0.15 44.09 30.13
N ILE A 5 0.46 45.14 29.35
CA ILE A 5 0.57 45.07 27.89
C ILE A 5 1.71 44.14 27.47
N ASN A 6 2.88 44.22 28.13
CA ASN A 6 3.99 43.30 27.86
C ASN A 6 3.67 41.84 28.18
N GLN A 7 2.93 41.56 29.26
CA GLN A 7 2.50 40.21 29.59
C GLN A 7 1.52 39.64 28.55
N VAL A 8 0.58 40.45 28.08
CA VAL A 8 -0.38 40.06 27.04
C VAL A 8 0.33 39.77 25.71
N VAL A 9 1.32 40.58 25.33
CA VAL A 9 2.12 40.36 24.11
C VAL A 9 2.95 39.08 24.20
N VAL A 10 3.55 38.79 25.35
CA VAL A 10 4.31 37.54 25.56
C VAL A 10 3.40 36.32 25.51
N ILE A 11 2.22 36.38 26.13
CA ILE A 11 1.23 35.29 26.07
C ILE A 11 0.73 35.08 24.64
N LEU A 12 0.43 36.15 23.91
CA LEU A 12 0.06 36.09 22.49
C LEU A 12 1.19 35.49 21.65
N PHE A 13 2.44 35.87 21.89
CA PHE A 13 3.60 35.33 21.18
C PHE A 13 3.82 33.84 21.49
N ILE A 14 3.65 33.40 22.74
CA ILE A 14 3.73 31.99 23.14
C ILE A 14 2.60 31.19 22.49
N LEU A 15 1.36 31.70 22.52
CA LEU A 15 0.22 31.05 21.87
C LEU A 15 0.40 30.96 20.34
N PHE A 16 0.90 32.03 19.71
CA PHE A 16 1.20 32.04 18.27
C PHE A 16 2.32 31.05 17.92
N SER A 17 3.39 31.00 18.71
CA SER A 17 4.52 30.10 18.47
C SER A 17 4.16 28.62 18.73
N ILE A 18 3.24 28.32 19.64
CA ILE A 18 2.69 26.96 19.80
C ILE A 18 1.80 26.59 18.61
N SER A 19 1.00 27.53 18.08
CA SER A 19 0.16 27.28 16.90
C SER A 19 0.92 27.15 15.57
N CYS A 20 2.18 27.61 15.50
CA CYS A 20 3.04 27.45 14.32
C CYS A 20 3.65 26.04 14.18
N PHE A 21 3.56 25.18 15.19
CA PHE A 21 3.95 23.77 15.12
C PHE A 21 2.77 22.82 14.86
N ALA A 22 1.68 23.32 14.27
CA ALA A 22 0.58 22.49 13.82
C ALA A 22 1.00 21.69 12.58
N GLY A 23 1.36 20.42 12.76
CA GLY A 23 1.71 19.55 11.65
C GLY A 23 2.22 18.20 12.11
N ILE A 24 1.99 17.17 11.28
CA ILE A 24 2.48 15.82 11.56
C ILE A 24 4.00 15.84 11.59
N ARG A 25 4.57 15.62 12.78
CA ARG A 25 6.02 15.49 12.95
C ARG A 25 6.49 14.15 12.39
N LYS A 26 7.20 14.22 11.28
CA LYS A 26 7.78 13.06 10.58
C LYS A 26 9.27 12.97 10.87
N GLU A 27 9.75 11.79 11.20
CA GLU A 27 11.17 11.49 11.33
C GLU A 27 11.66 10.82 10.05
N LEU A 28 12.77 11.30 9.48
CA LEU A 28 13.41 10.66 8.33
C LEU A 28 14.29 9.50 8.84
N ASN A 29 13.88 8.27 8.58
CA ASN A 29 14.61 7.07 9.04
C ASN A 29 15.58 6.53 8.00
N TYR A 30 15.31 6.77 6.73
CA TYR A 30 16.17 6.33 5.64
C TYR A 30 16.01 7.19 4.39
N SER A 31 17.12 7.45 3.72
CA SER A 31 17.16 8.14 2.44
C SER A 31 18.21 7.51 1.53
N SER A 32 17.89 7.43 0.25
CA SER A 32 18.80 7.11 -0.83
C SER A 32 18.51 8.00 -2.03
N ASP A 33 19.21 7.79 -3.14
CA ASP A 33 18.94 8.50 -4.39
C ASP A 33 17.52 8.26 -4.93
N THR A 34 16.84 7.20 -4.50
CA THR A 34 15.52 6.80 -5.02
C THR A 34 14.46 6.61 -3.94
N ILE A 35 14.83 6.66 -2.65
CA ILE A 35 13.91 6.37 -1.53
C ILE A 35 14.03 7.47 -0.49
N ALA A 36 12.88 7.93 0.01
CA ALA A 36 12.78 8.62 1.28
C ALA A 36 11.73 7.92 2.14
N PHE A 37 12.14 7.51 3.33
CA PHE A 37 11.30 6.79 4.29
C PHE A 37 11.20 7.59 5.58
N TYR A 38 9.98 8.01 5.87
CA TYR A 38 9.65 8.70 7.11
C TYR A 38 8.75 7.85 7.99
N SER A 39 8.81 8.05 9.30
CA SER A 39 7.86 7.47 10.25
C SER A 39 7.26 8.56 11.14
N PHE A 40 6.10 8.29 11.71
CA PHE A 40 5.45 9.18 12.66
C PHE A 40 4.51 8.40 13.58
N GLU A 41 4.27 8.97 14.76
CA GLU A 41 3.36 8.41 15.75
C GLU A 41 1.91 8.71 15.39
N ASN A 42 1.01 7.94 16.00
CA ASN A 42 -0.40 8.29 16.02
C ASN A 42 -0.62 9.57 16.83
N GLY A 43 -1.43 10.49 16.31
CA GLY A 43 -1.61 11.80 16.93
C GLY A 43 -2.85 12.53 16.44
N PRO A 44 -3.26 13.60 17.16
CA PRO A 44 -4.47 14.36 16.85
C PRO A 44 -4.37 15.12 15.51
N ASP A 45 -3.15 15.39 15.04
CA ASP A 45 -2.89 16.12 13.80
C ASP A 45 -2.99 15.24 12.53
N LEU A 46 -3.31 13.96 12.68
CA LEU A 46 -3.49 13.05 11.54
C LEU A 46 -4.79 13.35 10.78
N PRO A 47 -4.79 13.24 9.44
CA PRO A 47 -6.00 13.35 8.65
C PRO A 47 -7.09 12.40 9.12
N THR A 48 -8.34 12.86 9.12
CA THR A 48 -9.52 12.10 9.56
C THR A 48 -9.80 10.85 8.73
N TRP A 49 -9.24 10.77 7.51
CA TRP A 49 -9.35 9.60 6.65
C TRP A 49 -8.36 8.48 7.01
N LEU A 50 -7.33 8.78 7.81
CA LEU A 50 -6.33 7.81 8.22
C LEU A 50 -6.80 7.05 9.46
N ASP A 51 -6.75 5.73 9.40
CA ASP A 51 -7.17 4.85 10.49
C ASP A 51 -6.28 5.03 11.72
N GLN A 52 -6.87 5.45 12.84
CA GLN A 52 -6.19 5.69 14.11
C GLN A 52 -6.00 4.43 14.97
N SER A 53 -6.38 3.25 14.49
CA SER A 53 -6.17 1.97 15.18
C SER A 53 -4.79 1.35 14.94
N ALA A 54 -3.90 2.06 14.24
CA ALA A 54 -2.56 1.59 13.92
C ALA A 54 -1.78 1.22 15.20
N THR A 55 -1.27 -0.01 15.23
CA THR A 55 -0.53 -0.53 16.37
C THR A 55 0.46 -1.59 15.89
N TYR A 56 1.70 -1.48 16.35
CA TYR A 56 2.69 -2.52 16.16
C TYR A 56 2.81 -3.35 17.45
N ILE A 57 2.27 -4.57 17.42
CA ILE A 57 2.41 -5.49 18.56
C ILE A 57 3.69 -6.30 18.36
N ASN A 58 4.61 -6.17 19.31
CA ASN A 58 5.85 -6.93 19.30
C ASN A 58 5.60 -8.35 19.88
N ASN A 59 4.99 -9.24 19.11
CA ASN A 59 4.79 -10.65 19.46
C ASN A 59 5.76 -11.56 18.69
N LYS A 60 6.10 -12.72 19.25
CA LYS A 60 7.11 -13.70 18.79
C LYS A 60 6.93 -14.26 17.35
N LYS A 61 5.95 -13.81 16.55
CA LYS A 61 5.78 -14.18 15.12
C LYS A 61 6.57 -13.25 14.18
N ARG A 62 7.78 -12.86 14.58
CA ARG A 62 8.60 -11.80 13.97
C ARG A 62 9.06 -12.07 12.53
N SER A 63 9.36 -13.33 12.19
CA SER A 63 9.77 -13.70 10.82
C SER A 63 8.65 -13.53 9.80
N HIS A 64 7.39 -13.66 10.21
CA HIS A 64 6.24 -13.55 9.30
C HIS A 64 5.93 -12.11 8.91
N PHE A 65 6.24 -11.12 9.76
CA PHE A 65 5.87 -9.72 9.47
C PHE A 65 6.70 -9.14 8.33
N LYS A 66 8.03 -9.29 8.37
CA LYS A 66 8.92 -8.89 7.27
C LYS A 66 8.55 -9.60 5.97
N THR A 67 8.37 -10.92 6.02
CA THR A 67 7.98 -11.71 4.84
C THR A 67 6.64 -11.27 4.28
N ALA A 68 5.64 -11.00 5.13
CA ALA A 68 4.34 -10.51 4.73
C ALA A 68 4.42 -9.19 3.97
N ILE A 69 5.23 -8.23 4.45
CA ILE A 69 5.43 -6.95 3.74
C ILE A 69 6.06 -7.20 2.36
N ALA A 70 7.13 -7.99 2.29
CA ALA A 70 7.84 -8.26 1.04
C ALA A 70 6.93 -8.98 0.02
N GLU A 71 6.18 -9.98 0.46
CA GLU A 71 5.24 -10.73 -0.38
C GLU A 71 4.08 -9.86 -0.86
N ALA A 72 3.51 -9.05 0.04
CA ALA A 72 2.43 -8.12 -0.28
C ALA A 72 2.85 -7.17 -1.41
N LEU A 73 3.96 -6.45 -1.21
CA LEU A 73 4.47 -5.46 -2.17
C LEU A 73 4.80 -6.10 -3.52
N ASN A 74 5.48 -7.24 -3.53
CA ASN A 74 5.90 -7.91 -4.77
C ASN A 74 4.71 -8.48 -5.58
N GLN A 75 3.55 -8.67 -4.97
CA GLN A 75 2.33 -9.13 -5.65
C GLN A 75 1.46 -7.98 -6.18
N MET A 76 1.61 -6.76 -5.66
CA MET A 76 0.81 -5.62 -6.09
C MET A 76 1.19 -5.17 -7.50
N GLY A 77 0.17 -5.05 -8.35
CA GLY A 77 0.30 -4.57 -9.70
C GLY A 77 -0.40 -3.25 -9.95
N ASN A 78 -0.12 -2.62 -11.08
CA ASN A 78 -0.85 -1.47 -11.60
C ASN A 78 -1.12 -1.71 -13.08
N ARG A 79 -2.35 -1.44 -13.52
CA ARG A 79 -2.69 -1.48 -14.94
C ARG A 79 -2.10 -0.24 -15.58
N ASN A 80 -1.25 -0.45 -16.58
CA ASN A 80 -0.71 0.67 -17.34
C ASN A 80 -1.69 0.97 -18.48
N ASP A 81 -2.45 2.07 -18.35
CA ASP A 81 -3.42 2.49 -19.36
C ASP A 81 -2.79 2.76 -20.74
N SER A 82 -1.46 2.89 -20.80
CA SER A 82 -0.70 3.11 -22.05
C SER A 82 -0.32 1.83 -22.80
N LEU A 83 -0.54 0.63 -22.23
CA LEU A 83 -0.21 -0.63 -22.89
C LEU A 83 -1.45 -1.25 -23.55
N VAL A 84 -1.34 -1.48 -24.86
CA VAL A 84 -2.40 -2.00 -25.76
C VAL A 84 -3.05 -3.30 -25.27
N ASN A 85 -2.38 -4.06 -24.39
CA ASN A 85 -2.84 -5.38 -23.93
C ASN A 85 -3.44 -5.41 -22.51
N GLY A 86 -3.62 -4.25 -21.84
CA GLY A 86 -4.20 -4.23 -20.48
C GLY A 86 -3.40 -5.03 -19.45
N SER A 87 -2.10 -5.24 -19.69
CA SER A 87 -1.24 -6.05 -18.85
C SER A 87 -0.99 -5.36 -17.51
N VAL A 88 -1.10 -6.14 -16.44
CA VAL A 88 -0.78 -5.69 -15.09
C VAL A 88 0.73 -5.76 -14.91
N LEU A 89 1.36 -4.63 -14.62
CA LEU A 89 2.77 -4.57 -14.28
C LEU A 89 2.94 -4.52 -12.77
N ARG A 90 3.96 -5.20 -12.24
CA ARG A 90 4.31 -5.07 -10.82
C ARG A 90 4.68 -3.62 -10.50
N ILE A 91 4.20 -3.12 -9.37
CA ILE A 91 4.53 -1.78 -8.89
C ILE A 91 5.98 -1.75 -8.41
N PHE A 92 6.39 -2.77 -7.64
CA PHE A 92 7.71 -2.87 -7.05
C PHE A 92 8.46 -4.07 -7.62
N SER A 93 9.79 -3.95 -7.75
CA SER A 93 10.63 -5.11 -8.00
C SER A 93 10.73 -5.97 -6.74
N LYS A 94 11.24 -7.19 -6.87
CA LYS A 94 11.44 -8.08 -5.74
C LYS A 94 12.44 -7.48 -4.74
N GLU A 95 13.54 -6.93 -5.25
CA GLU A 95 14.62 -6.34 -4.47
C GLU A 95 14.13 -5.13 -3.69
N LEU A 96 13.35 -4.25 -4.34
CA LEU A 96 12.75 -3.09 -3.69
C LEU A 96 11.72 -3.50 -2.63
N SER A 97 10.94 -4.55 -2.88
CA SER A 97 9.99 -5.08 -1.89
C SER A 97 10.71 -5.62 -0.66
N GLU A 98 11.84 -6.31 -0.84
CA GLU A 98 12.69 -6.82 0.24
C GLU A 98 13.37 -5.68 1.03
N GLU A 99 13.85 -4.63 0.35
CA GLU A 99 14.44 -3.45 0.99
C GLU A 99 13.40 -2.72 1.85
N ILE A 100 12.21 -2.44 1.30
CA ILE A 100 11.11 -1.81 2.04
C ILE A 100 10.76 -2.66 3.26
N ALA A 101 10.61 -3.98 3.09
CA ALA A 101 10.26 -4.88 4.19
C ALA A 101 11.30 -4.90 5.31
N GLU A 102 12.59 -4.97 4.98
CA GLU A 102 13.67 -4.95 5.96
C GLU A 102 13.69 -3.65 6.76
N ARG A 103 13.65 -2.51 6.07
CA ARG A 103 13.68 -1.18 6.69
C ARG A 103 12.43 -0.92 7.52
N SER A 104 11.26 -1.33 7.02
CA SER A 104 10.01 -1.21 7.74
C SER A 104 10.06 -2.00 9.05
N TYR A 105 10.53 -3.25 8.98
CA TYR A 105 10.68 -4.12 10.14
C TYR A 105 11.68 -3.56 11.17
N GLN A 106 12.85 -3.10 10.72
CA GLN A 106 13.85 -2.48 11.59
C GLN A 106 13.29 -1.27 12.33
N ASN A 107 12.55 -0.39 11.63
CA ASN A 107 11.96 0.80 12.24
C ASN A 107 10.88 0.46 13.27
N PHE A 108 10.02 -0.52 12.99
CA PHE A 108 9.02 -0.95 13.97
C PHE A 108 9.64 -1.58 15.23
N GLU A 109 10.76 -2.30 15.09
CA GLU A 109 11.48 -2.86 16.24
C GLU A 109 12.20 -1.78 17.05
N SER A 110 12.78 -0.75 16.41
CA SER A 110 13.49 0.33 17.11
C SER A 110 12.55 1.37 17.72
N SER A 111 11.45 1.67 17.02
CA SER A 111 10.54 2.77 17.31
C SER A 111 9.08 2.30 17.22
N PRO A 112 8.61 1.39 18.10
CA PRO A 112 7.29 0.76 17.99
C PRO A 112 6.10 1.74 18.08
N ASN A 113 6.31 2.93 18.66
CA ASN A 113 5.29 3.98 18.75
C ASN A 113 5.09 4.72 17.42
N GLN A 114 6.08 4.67 16.51
CA GLN A 114 5.99 5.26 15.18
C GLN A 114 5.31 4.28 14.22
N THR A 115 4.01 4.10 14.43
CA THR A 115 3.19 3.08 13.79
C THR A 115 2.92 3.34 12.32
N TYR A 116 3.07 4.57 11.85
CA TYR A 116 2.91 4.91 10.43
C TYR A 116 4.25 5.12 9.76
N GLN A 117 4.36 4.58 8.56
CA GLN A 117 5.53 4.68 7.71
C GLN A 117 5.15 5.27 6.35
N LEU A 118 5.70 6.44 6.03
CA LEU A 118 5.52 7.12 4.75
C LEU A 118 6.71 6.82 3.83
N TRP A 119 6.41 6.11 2.75
CA TRP A 119 7.36 5.72 1.73
C TRP A 119 7.19 6.60 0.49
N ILE A 120 8.27 7.27 0.10
CA ILE A 120 8.32 8.11 -1.09
C ILE A 120 9.41 7.56 -1.99
N LEU A 121 9.00 7.04 -3.14
CA LEU A 121 9.88 6.40 -4.09
C LEU A 121 9.97 7.25 -5.35
N LYS A 122 11.19 7.46 -5.82
CA LYS A 122 11.53 8.18 -7.04
C LYS A 122 12.10 7.22 -8.07
N LYS A 123 11.63 7.35 -9.30
CA LYS A 123 12.25 6.78 -10.50
C LYS A 123 12.60 7.89 -11.47
N GLU A 124 13.84 7.94 -11.92
CA GLU A 124 14.28 8.92 -12.91
C GLU A 124 13.54 8.77 -14.23
N ASP A 125 13.24 9.91 -14.85
CA ASP A 125 12.92 9.95 -16.27
C ASP A 125 14.23 10.09 -17.07
N TYR A 126 14.60 9.04 -17.80
CA TYR A 126 15.80 9.03 -18.63
C TYR A 126 15.74 10.03 -19.80
N ILE A 127 14.55 10.51 -20.18
CA ILE A 127 14.40 11.52 -21.24
C ILE A 127 14.74 12.91 -20.70
N ASN A 128 14.37 13.20 -19.45
CA ASN A 128 14.58 14.51 -18.82
C ASN A 128 15.19 14.38 -17.42
N PRO A 129 16.41 13.84 -17.30
CA PRO A 129 17.04 13.57 -16.01
C PRO A 129 17.24 14.86 -15.22
N GLY A 130 17.05 14.79 -13.90
CA GLY A 130 17.17 15.94 -13.01
C GLY A 130 16.01 16.96 -13.10
N ARG A 131 15.09 16.82 -14.06
CA ARG A 131 13.95 17.74 -14.25
C ARG A 131 12.60 17.06 -14.29
N ARG A 132 12.55 15.74 -14.48
CA ARG A 132 11.32 14.96 -14.43
C ARG A 132 11.57 13.63 -13.73
N ILE A 133 10.62 13.23 -12.90
CA ILE A 133 10.64 11.94 -12.21
C ILE A 133 9.26 11.30 -12.29
N ARG A 134 9.21 9.99 -12.00
CA ARG A 134 7.99 9.31 -11.57
C ARG A 134 8.07 9.07 -10.07
N ARG A 135 7.04 9.50 -9.34
CA ARG A 135 6.93 9.35 -7.89
C ARG A 135 5.81 8.39 -7.52
N THR A 136 6.09 7.52 -6.57
CA THR A 136 5.10 6.68 -5.89
C THR A 136 5.17 7.01 -4.41
N VAL A 137 4.02 7.30 -3.81
CA VAL A 137 3.91 7.65 -2.39
C VAL A 137 2.87 6.74 -1.76
N PHE A 138 3.24 6.04 -0.69
CA PHE A 138 2.31 5.21 0.05
C PHE A 138 2.59 5.22 1.55
N LEU A 139 1.54 4.98 2.32
CA LEU A 139 1.62 4.72 3.76
C LEU A 139 1.59 3.21 4.00
N LEU A 140 2.41 2.77 4.95
CA LEU A 140 2.41 1.44 5.51
C LEU A 140 2.15 1.55 7.01
N TYR A 141 1.16 0.82 7.52
CA TYR A 141 0.95 0.70 8.96
C TYR A 141 0.31 -0.65 9.32
N PRO A 142 0.70 -1.26 10.44
CA PRO A 142 0.05 -2.45 10.98
C PRO A 142 -1.14 -2.08 11.87
N THR A 143 -2.09 -2.99 11.94
CA THR A 143 -3.11 -3.08 12.99
C THR A 143 -2.95 -4.43 13.71
N ILE A 144 -3.86 -4.78 14.61
CA ILE A 144 -3.77 -6.00 15.40
C ILE A 144 -3.79 -7.29 14.55
N ASP A 145 -4.44 -7.27 13.40
CA ASP A 145 -4.73 -8.45 12.58
C ASP A 145 -4.37 -8.29 11.09
N SER A 146 -3.84 -7.13 10.70
CA SER A 146 -3.53 -6.84 9.30
C SER A 146 -2.42 -5.80 9.11
N ILE A 147 -1.91 -5.73 7.89
CA ILE A 147 -0.97 -4.71 7.43
C ILE A 147 -1.65 -3.94 6.30
N HIS A 148 -1.68 -2.62 6.43
CA HIS A 148 -2.33 -1.74 5.48
C HIS A 148 -1.30 -1.01 4.62
N PHE A 149 -1.62 -0.90 3.34
CA PHE A 149 -0.88 -0.14 2.35
C PHE A 149 -1.83 0.85 1.68
N ILE A 150 -1.65 2.15 1.92
CA ILE A 150 -2.48 3.22 1.32
C ILE A 150 -1.64 3.98 0.30
N PHE A 151 -1.97 3.86 -0.98
CA PHE A 151 -1.31 4.58 -2.05
C PHE A 151 -1.91 5.98 -2.21
N LEU A 152 -1.05 6.99 -2.16
CA LEU A 152 -1.40 8.41 -2.32
C LEU A 152 -0.95 8.95 -3.67
N GLU A 153 0.13 8.38 -4.22
CA GLU A 153 0.58 8.58 -5.59
C GLU A 153 1.12 7.27 -6.15
N LEU A 154 0.88 7.01 -7.43
CA LEU A 154 1.37 5.80 -8.09
C LEU A 154 1.93 6.16 -9.46
N ASN A 155 3.25 6.03 -9.62
CA ASN A 155 3.97 6.36 -10.86
C ASN A 155 3.63 7.75 -11.43
N GLN A 156 3.33 8.72 -10.57
CA GLN A 156 2.90 10.05 -10.98
C GLN A 156 4.09 10.84 -11.52
N PHE A 157 3.93 11.47 -12.68
CA PHE A 157 4.95 12.38 -13.22
C PHE A 157 5.04 13.66 -12.39
N ILE A 158 6.26 14.07 -12.07
CA ILE A 158 6.56 15.35 -11.44
C ILE A 158 7.61 16.05 -12.27
N ASP A 159 7.29 17.28 -12.66
CA ASP A 159 8.13 18.16 -13.45
C ASP A 159 8.71 19.26 -12.57
N PHE A 160 10.00 19.54 -12.76
CA PHE A 160 10.73 20.56 -12.06
C PHE A 160 11.24 21.61 -13.05
N GLN A 161 11.11 22.88 -12.66
CA GLN A 161 11.58 24.00 -13.47
C GLN A 161 13.11 24.01 -13.54
N THR A 162 13.78 23.66 -12.43
CA THR A 162 15.24 23.55 -12.31
C THR A 162 15.65 22.11 -11.98
N ILE A 163 16.95 21.88 -11.83
CA ILE A 163 17.45 20.61 -11.28
C ILE A 163 16.86 20.45 -9.88
N TYR A 164 16.15 19.35 -9.66
CA TYR A 164 15.55 19.06 -8.36
C TYR A 164 16.62 18.61 -7.36
N THR A 165 16.33 18.85 -6.08
CA THR A 165 17.10 18.38 -4.93
C THR A 165 16.35 17.26 -4.21
N PHE A 166 16.97 16.66 -3.20
CA PHE A 166 16.31 15.66 -2.35
C PHE A 166 14.99 16.19 -1.76
N GLN A 167 15.02 17.42 -1.22
CA GLN A 167 13.87 18.03 -0.54
C GLN A 167 12.67 18.22 -1.48
N ASP A 168 12.92 18.53 -2.76
CA ASP A 168 11.87 18.83 -3.72
C ASP A 168 10.97 17.62 -4.01
N TRP A 169 11.53 16.41 -4.01
CA TRP A 169 10.75 15.19 -4.28
C TRP A 169 10.38 14.40 -3.02
N SER A 170 11.17 14.52 -1.95
CA SER A 170 11.00 13.75 -0.71
C SER A 170 10.10 14.44 0.33
N ASN A 171 9.77 15.72 0.16
CA ASN A 171 8.81 16.40 1.01
C ASN A 171 7.38 16.11 0.51
N TYR A 172 6.58 15.48 1.36
CA TYR A 172 5.19 15.17 1.06
C TYR A 172 4.30 15.55 2.24
N SER A 173 3.25 16.35 2.01
CA SER A 173 2.33 16.82 3.06
C SER A 173 1.12 15.88 3.17
N LEU A 174 0.96 15.21 4.31
CA LEU A 174 -0.16 14.27 4.52
C LEU A 174 -1.46 15.01 4.84
N SER A 175 -1.37 16.12 5.56
CA SER A 175 -2.48 17.00 5.94
C SER A 175 -3.14 17.66 4.73
N GLU A 176 -2.38 17.92 3.68
CA GLU A 176 -2.88 18.48 2.42
C GLU A 176 -3.24 17.41 1.38
N SER A 177 -2.99 16.14 1.69
CA SER A 177 -3.24 15.03 0.79
C SER A 177 -4.69 14.60 0.83
N ASN A 178 -5.31 14.58 -0.33
CA ASN A 178 -6.59 13.91 -0.55
C ASN A 178 -6.35 12.55 -1.19
N ILE A 179 -7.11 11.57 -0.72
CA ILE A 179 -7.22 10.27 -1.38
C ILE A 179 -7.67 10.51 -2.83
N LYS A 180 -6.96 9.88 -3.76
CA LYS A 180 -7.26 9.93 -5.19
C LYS A 180 -8.01 8.65 -5.58
N PRO A 181 -9.36 8.68 -5.73
CA PRO A 181 -10.14 7.45 -5.94
C PRO A 181 -9.83 6.73 -7.25
N TYR A 182 -9.25 7.46 -8.22
CA TYR A 182 -8.82 6.92 -9.52
C TYR A 182 -7.53 6.10 -9.44
N LEU A 183 -6.81 6.09 -8.30
CA LEU A 183 -5.62 5.26 -8.14
C LEU A 183 -6.03 3.79 -8.01
N GLU A 184 -5.58 2.97 -8.97
CA GLU A 184 -5.91 1.55 -9.01
C GLU A 184 -4.66 0.68 -8.81
N VAL A 185 -4.57 0.05 -7.65
CA VAL A 185 -3.69 -1.10 -7.45
C VAL A 185 -4.46 -2.35 -7.84
N PHE A 186 -3.83 -3.23 -8.60
CA PHE A 186 -4.37 -4.51 -9.01
C PHE A 186 -3.80 -5.62 -8.13
N ILE A 187 -4.69 -6.46 -7.59
CA ILE A 187 -4.33 -7.67 -6.87
C ILE A 187 -4.53 -8.85 -7.84
N PRO A 188 -3.49 -9.65 -8.16
CA PRO A 188 -3.64 -10.81 -9.02
C PRO A 188 -4.43 -11.92 -8.32
N ASP A 189 -5.12 -12.76 -9.11
CA ASP A 189 -5.96 -13.85 -8.58
C ASP A 189 -5.20 -14.78 -7.62
N SER A 190 -3.90 -15.00 -7.88
CA SER A 190 -3.02 -15.81 -7.02
C SER A 190 -2.78 -15.21 -5.63
N ALA A 191 -3.03 -13.92 -5.45
CA ALA A 191 -2.86 -13.17 -4.21
C ALA A 191 -4.18 -12.96 -3.44
N ILE A 192 -5.32 -13.24 -4.08
CA ILE A 192 -6.65 -13.09 -3.48
C ILE A 192 -6.77 -14.06 -2.29
N GLY A 193 -7.22 -13.53 -1.16
CA GLY A 193 -7.31 -14.25 0.12
C GLY A 193 -6.21 -13.86 1.09
N MET A 194 -5.00 -13.60 0.60
CA MET A 194 -3.91 -13.01 1.37
C MET A 194 -3.96 -11.48 1.33
N LEU A 195 -4.16 -10.93 0.13
CA LEU A 195 -4.41 -9.52 -0.11
C LEU A 195 -5.89 -9.28 -0.41
N SER A 196 -6.39 -8.14 0.03
CA SER A 196 -7.72 -7.65 -0.28
C SER A 196 -7.76 -6.14 -0.39
N TYR A 197 -8.72 -5.63 -1.15
CA TYR A 197 -9.05 -4.21 -1.11
C TYR A 197 -9.74 -3.88 0.21
N TYR A 198 -9.32 -2.79 0.85
CA TYR A 198 -10.06 -2.25 1.98
C TYR A 198 -11.49 -1.92 1.55
N LYS A 199 -12.44 -2.25 2.41
CA LYS A 199 -13.85 -1.91 2.23
C LYS A 199 -14.24 -0.91 3.30
N ASP A 200 -14.81 0.21 2.88
CA ASP A 200 -15.34 1.19 3.82
C ASP A 200 -16.66 0.69 4.46
N LEU A 201 -17.25 1.53 5.31
CA LEU A 201 -18.52 1.24 6.00
C LEU A 201 -19.69 1.00 5.03
N THR A 202 -19.59 1.46 3.78
CA THR A 202 -20.59 1.24 2.73
C THR A 202 -20.36 -0.07 1.97
N GLY A 203 -19.23 -0.74 2.21
CA GLY A 203 -18.82 -1.97 1.54
C GLY A 203 -18.09 -1.73 0.21
N GLU A 204 -17.80 -0.47 -0.14
CA GLU A 204 -17.13 -0.14 -1.40
C GLU A 204 -15.63 -0.45 -1.30
N SER A 205 -15.12 -1.23 -2.24
CA SER A 205 -13.71 -1.59 -2.33
C SER A 205 -12.87 -0.41 -2.81
N LYS A 206 -11.91 0.02 -1.99
CA LYS A 206 -10.97 1.09 -2.31
C LYS A 206 -9.69 0.52 -2.92
N LYS A 207 -9.53 0.66 -4.24
CA LYS A 207 -8.39 0.06 -4.99
C LYS A 207 -7.02 0.65 -4.66
N PHE A 208 -6.96 1.82 -4.02
CA PHE A 208 -5.72 2.43 -3.55
C PHE A 208 -5.32 1.96 -2.14
N HIS A 209 -6.18 1.22 -1.44
CA HIS A 209 -5.96 0.77 -0.06
C HIS A 209 -5.99 -0.76 -0.01
N ILE A 210 -4.81 -1.34 0.16
CA ILE A 210 -4.59 -2.79 0.18
C ILE A 210 -4.37 -3.25 1.60
N VAL A 211 -4.99 -4.37 1.96
CA VAL A 211 -4.92 -4.98 3.28
C VAL A 211 -4.38 -6.39 3.14
N TYR A 212 -3.28 -6.67 3.83
CA TYR A 212 -2.75 -8.01 4.04
C TYR A 212 -3.28 -8.53 5.39
N LYS A 213 -4.08 -9.60 5.39
CA LYS A 213 -4.59 -10.20 6.64
C LYS A 213 -3.50 -11.06 7.29
N THR A 214 -3.07 -10.72 8.50
CA THR A 214 -2.06 -11.49 9.26
C THR A 214 -2.68 -12.55 10.17
N LEU A 215 -3.98 -12.47 10.45
CA LEU A 215 -4.75 -13.51 11.13
C LEU A 215 -5.85 -14.01 10.20
N VAL A 216 -5.80 -15.31 9.86
CA VAL A 216 -6.99 -16.00 9.34
C VAL A 216 -7.92 -16.14 10.54
N SER A 217 -8.97 -15.33 10.60
CA SER A 217 -10.04 -15.48 11.60
C SER A 217 -10.54 -16.91 11.58
N ILE A 218 -10.53 -17.59 12.73
CA ILE A 218 -10.97 -18.98 12.88
C ILE A 218 -12.43 -19.15 12.37
N SER A 219 -13.23 -18.08 12.34
CA SER A 219 -14.58 -18.08 11.77
C SER A 219 -14.64 -18.20 10.24
N GLU A 220 -13.57 -17.87 9.51
CA GLU A 220 -13.50 -18.08 8.05
C GLU A 220 -13.13 -19.53 7.72
N GLN A 221 -12.43 -20.26 8.61
CA GLN A 221 -12.11 -21.68 8.40
C GLN A 221 -13.34 -22.59 8.40
N ASP A 222 -14.39 -22.24 9.15
CA ASP A 222 -15.62 -23.04 9.17
C ASP A 222 -16.53 -22.75 7.96
N LYS A 223 -16.46 -21.55 7.36
CA LYS A 223 -17.10 -21.28 6.05
C LYS A 223 -16.32 -21.87 4.86
N ILE A 224 -15.00 -22.01 5.00
CA ILE A 224 -14.14 -22.66 3.98
C ILE A 224 -14.40 -24.18 3.90
N LYS A 225 -14.88 -24.82 4.97
CA LYS A 225 -15.15 -26.26 4.96
C LYS A 225 -16.40 -26.67 4.17
N GLU A 226 -17.43 -25.83 4.11
CA GLU A 226 -18.64 -26.14 3.32
C GLU A 226 -18.53 -25.77 1.84
N VAL A 227 -17.72 -24.77 1.47
CA VAL A 227 -17.53 -24.35 0.06
C VAL A 227 -16.28 -24.97 -0.58
N GLY A 228 -15.29 -25.41 0.22
CA GLY A 228 -14.01 -25.93 -0.25
C GLY A 228 -14.07 -27.29 -0.94
N ALA A 229 -15.15 -28.06 -0.77
CA ALA A 229 -15.34 -29.34 -1.46
C ALA A 229 -15.71 -29.15 -2.94
N SER A 230 -16.60 -28.21 -3.27
CA SER A 230 -17.01 -27.95 -4.66
C SER A 230 -15.95 -27.15 -5.42
N SER A 231 -15.33 -26.15 -4.78
CA SER A 231 -14.34 -25.28 -5.43
C SER A 231 -13.06 -26.02 -5.84
N LYS A 232 -12.57 -26.98 -5.03
CA LYS A 232 -11.38 -27.78 -5.37
C LYS A 232 -11.65 -28.76 -6.51
N GLU A 233 -12.87 -29.26 -6.64
CA GLU A 233 -13.26 -30.14 -7.76
C GLU A 233 -13.35 -29.34 -9.07
N ILE A 234 -13.92 -28.13 -9.01
CA ILE A 234 -13.99 -27.21 -10.13
C ILE A 234 -12.59 -26.77 -10.59
N GLU A 235 -11.68 -26.47 -9.66
CA GLU A 235 -10.28 -26.13 -9.95
C GLU A 235 -9.56 -27.30 -10.65
N LYS A 236 -9.70 -28.54 -10.16
CA LYS A 236 -9.16 -29.73 -10.81
C LYS A 236 -9.72 -29.93 -12.22
N ARG A 237 -11.02 -29.69 -12.43
CA ARG A 237 -11.67 -29.78 -13.75
C ARG A 237 -11.15 -28.73 -14.72
N LEU A 238 -10.91 -27.50 -14.28
CA LEU A 238 -10.34 -26.43 -15.10
C LEU A 238 -8.88 -26.68 -15.46
N ILE A 239 -8.09 -27.23 -14.54
CA ILE A 239 -6.68 -27.61 -14.79
C ILE A 239 -6.60 -28.72 -15.84
N GLU A 240 -7.43 -29.77 -15.73
CA GLU A 240 -7.42 -30.84 -16.73
C GLU A 240 -7.98 -30.36 -18.09
N LEU A 241 -8.99 -29.48 -18.11
CA LEU A 241 -9.51 -28.89 -19.35
C LEU A 241 -8.42 -28.09 -20.08
N LYS A 242 -7.64 -27.29 -19.35
CA LYS A 242 -6.49 -26.57 -19.90
C LYS A 242 -5.42 -27.54 -20.41
N ARG A 243 -5.13 -28.62 -19.68
CA ARG A 243 -4.18 -29.65 -20.13
C ARG A 243 -4.61 -30.35 -21.42
N LEU A 244 -5.91 -30.60 -21.60
CA LEU A 244 -6.46 -31.19 -22.83
C LEU A 244 -6.32 -30.23 -24.02
N PHE A 245 -6.55 -28.93 -23.79
CA PHE A 245 -6.35 -27.90 -24.81
C PHE A 245 -4.88 -27.74 -25.19
N ASP A 246 -3.98 -27.67 -24.20
CA ASP A 246 -2.53 -27.55 -24.42
C ASP A 246 -1.96 -28.77 -25.18
N LYS A 247 -2.55 -29.95 -24.98
CA LYS A 247 -2.23 -31.18 -25.75
C LYS A 247 -2.91 -31.25 -27.13
N LYS A 248 -3.65 -30.22 -27.54
CA LYS A 248 -4.45 -30.15 -28.79
C LYS A 248 -5.44 -31.32 -28.96
N LEU A 249 -5.92 -31.88 -27.83
CA LEU A 249 -6.88 -32.99 -27.83
C LEU A 249 -8.33 -32.51 -27.95
N ILE A 250 -8.57 -31.21 -27.74
CA ILE A 250 -9.86 -30.54 -27.90
C ILE A 250 -9.67 -29.25 -28.70
N SER A 251 -10.70 -28.85 -29.43
CA SER A 251 -10.73 -27.59 -30.18
C SER A 251 -10.97 -26.37 -29.28
N GLU A 252 -10.65 -25.18 -29.77
CA GLU A 252 -10.87 -23.91 -29.06
C GLU A 252 -12.36 -23.68 -28.72
N GLU A 253 -13.25 -24.07 -29.63
CA GLU A 253 -14.70 -23.95 -29.43
C GLU A 253 -15.21 -24.92 -28.35
N GLU A 254 -14.67 -26.14 -28.28
CA GLU A 254 -14.98 -27.10 -27.21
C GLU A 254 -14.41 -26.66 -25.86
N PHE A 255 -13.20 -26.10 -25.85
CA PHE A 255 -12.59 -25.54 -24.66
C PHE A 255 -13.44 -24.40 -24.09
N ARG A 256 -13.90 -23.47 -24.93
CA ARG A 256 -14.74 -22.35 -24.51
C ARG A 256 -16.08 -22.82 -23.93
N LYS A 257 -16.79 -23.72 -24.62
CA LYS A 257 -18.08 -24.25 -24.15
C LYS A 257 -17.96 -25.00 -22.83
N LYS A 258 -16.95 -25.88 -22.69
CA LYS A 258 -16.74 -26.65 -21.45
C LYS A 258 -16.27 -25.79 -20.29
N ARG A 259 -15.49 -24.73 -20.56
CA ARG A 259 -15.10 -23.75 -19.56
C ARG A 259 -16.31 -22.99 -19.04
N GLU A 260 -17.20 -22.53 -19.91
CA GLU A 260 -18.45 -21.87 -19.52
C GLU A 260 -19.37 -22.79 -18.72
N GLU A 261 -19.47 -24.06 -19.09
CA GLU A 261 -20.26 -25.08 -18.37
C GLU A 261 -19.71 -25.33 -16.95
N ILE A 262 -18.39 -25.48 -16.82
CA ILE A 262 -17.72 -25.66 -15.51
C ILE A 262 -17.88 -24.40 -14.64
N LEU A 263 -17.82 -23.20 -15.24
CA LEU A 263 -18.00 -21.95 -14.52
C LEU A 263 -19.46 -21.66 -14.13
N ARG A 264 -20.45 -22.24 -14.84
CA ARG A 264 -21.88 -22.18 -14.45
C ARG A 264 -22.23 -23.10 -13.26
N SER A 265 -21.33 -24.01 -12.89
CA SER A 265 -21.50 -24.93 -11.75
C SER A 265 -20.94 -24.39 -10.42
N LEU A 266 -20.46 -23.15 -10.42
CA LEU A 266 -20.17 -22.31 -9.25
C LEU A 266 -21.44 -21.62 -8.76
#